data_AF-A0A971SAD9-F1
#
_entry.id   AF-A0A971SAD9-F1
#
_cell.length_a   1.000
_cell.length_b   1.000
_cell.length_c   1.000
_cell.angle_alpha   90.00
_cell.angle_beta   90.00
_cell.angle_gamma   90.00
#
_symmetry.space_group_name_H-M   'P 1'
#
loop_
_entity.id
_entity.type
_entity.pdbx_description
1 polymer ?
#
loop_
_entity_poly.entity_id
_entity_poly.type
_entity_poly.pdbx_seq_one_letter_code
_entity_poly.pdbx_strand_id
1 'polypeptide(L)'
;MISILIQRKDIEKAYLLTEQTRLHLWALLSDPTRELIEEEGKEITKIADDIISVEDLKNGLKITVKDVLPRTAGLTTTSLRNHWLSIMRHAFSKKKRQFKKILCIINVVSPADYWDVDNRAYKIIIDSLRYNQLIPDDANRYLSFMVTNEIDFDDPRTEIYVLEHPENLLFYLTSLT
;
A
#
# COMPACT_ATOMS: atom_id res chain seq x y z
N MET A 1 2.26 -43.52 2.28
CA MET A 1 2.02 -42.12 1.87
C MET A 1 1.58 -41.37 3.12
N ILE A 2 2.44 -40.53 3.70
CA ILE A 2 2.08 -39.75 4.89
C ILE A 2 1.41 -38.47 4.40
N SER A 3 0.08 -38.38 4.54
CA SER A 3 -0.61 -37.11 4.37
C SER A 3 -0.31 -36.26 5.60
N ILE A 4 0.51 -35.22 5.46
CA ILE A 4 0.71 -34.23 6.51
C ILE A 4 -0.60 -33.44 6.62
N LEU A 5 -1.36 -33.70 7.67
CA LEU A 5 -2.59 -32.95 7.97
C LEU A 5 -2.16 -31.61 8.58
N ILE A 6 -1.90 -30.60 7.73
CA ILE A 6 -1.54 -29.26 8.19
C ILE A 6 -2.79 -28.64 8.83
N GLN A 7 -2.74 -28.31 10.13
CA GLN A 7 -3.85 -27.64 10.78
C GLN A 7 -3.91 -26.17 10.37
N ARG A 8 -5.12 -25.61 10.22
CA ARG A 8 -5.32 -24.18 9.90
C ARG A 8 -4.51 -23.24 10.80
N LYS A 9 -4.41 -23.55 12.09
CA LYS A 9 -3.65 -22.75 13.07
C LYS A 9 -2.15 -22.73 12.77
N ASP A 10 -1.61 -23.83 12.24
CA ASP A 10 -0.19 -23.90 11.88
C ASP A 10 0.10 -23.05 10.64
N ILE A 11 -0.83 -23.01 9.68
CA ILE A 11 -0.76 -22.12 8.50
C ILE A 11 -0.84 -20.66 8.93
N GLU A 12 -1.80 -20.29 9.78
CA GLU A 12 -1.94 -18.92 10.29
C GLU A 12 -0.69 -18.46 11.05
N LYS A 13 -0.09 -19.35 11.86
CA LYS A 13 1.16 -19.08 12.58
C LYS A 13 2.34 -18.92 11.62
N ALA A 14 2.48 -19.80 10.64
CA ALA A 14 3.55 -19.73 9.64
C ALA A 14 3.45 -18.45 8.79
N TYR A 15 2.24 -18.08 8.37
CA TYR A 15 1.96 -16.81 7.70
C TYR A 15 2.41 -15.63 8.56
N LEU A 16 2.00 -15.60 9.84
CA LEU A 16 2.35 -14.51 10.73
C LEU A 16 3.87 -14.36 10.93
N LEU A 17 4.58 -15.47 11.13
CA LEU A 17 6.04 -15.47 11.26
C LEU A 17 6.71 -14.96 9.98
N THR A 18 6.22 -15.38 8.81
CA THR A 18 6.72 -14.92 7.52
C THR A 18 6.55 -13.40 7.36
N GLU A 19 5.37 -12.88 7.70
CA GLU A 19 5.11 -11.43 7.69
C GLU A 19 5.99 -10.66 8.67
N GLN A 20 6.22 -11.19 9.88
CA GLN A 20 7.11 -10.57 10.86
C GLN A 20 8.56 -10.52 10.36
N THR A 21 9.08 -11.63 9.81
CA THR A 21 10.42 -11.70 9.23
C THR A 21 10.56 -10.75 8.04
N ARG A 22 9.55 -10.70 7.17
CA ARG A 22 9.51 -9.79 6.02
C ARG A 22 9.54 -8.32 6.45
N LEU A 23 8.73 -7.92 7.42
CA LEU A 23 8.73 -6.57 7.96
C LEU A 23 10.04 -6.21 8.66
N HIS A 24 10.67 -7.17 9.34
CA HIS A 24 11.98 -6.98 9.96
C HIS A 24 13.06 -6.73 8.91
N LEU A 25 13.09 -7.51 7.83
CA LEU A 25 13.99 -7.31 6.70
C LEU A 25 13.81 -5.91 6.10
N TRP A 26 12.57 -5.49 5.86
CA TRP A 26 12.29 -4.14 5.35
C TRP A 26 12.73 -3.02 6.28
N ALA A 27 12.56 -3.20 7.59
CA ALA A 27 13.02 -2.22 8.57
C ALA A 27 14.56 -2.08 8.54
N LEU A 28 15.28 -3.20 8.37
CA LEU A 28 16.75 -3.18 8.21
C LEU A 28 17.18 -2.54 6.89
N LEU A 29 16.44 -2.78 5.81
CA LEU A 29 16.72 -2.17 4.49
C LEU A 29 16.39 -0.67 4.48
N SER A 30 15.40 -0.23 5.24
CA SER A 30 14.96 1.17 5.29
C SER A 30 15.65 1.97 6.41
N ASP A 31 16.73 1.44 7.01
CA ASP A 31 17.43 2.13 8.09
C ASP A 31 18.11 3.40 7.55
N PRO A 32 17.70 4.60 7.99
CA PRO A 32 18.25 5.86 7.50
C PRO A 32 19.74 6.03 7.81
N THR A 33 20.31 5.24 8.74
CA THR A 33 21.76 5.22 8.97
C THR A 33 22.53 4.57 7.82
N ARG A 34 21.88 3.73 7.00
CA ARG A 34 22.47 3.14 5.78
C ARG A 34 22.49 4.08 4.60
N GLU A 35 21.55 5.04 4.53
CA GLU A 35 21.60 6.11 3.52
C GLU A 35 22.82 7.03 3.70
N LEU A 36 23.40 7.08 4.91
CA LEU A 36 24.67 7.78 5.18
C LEU A 36 25.88 7.08 4.55
N ILE A 37 25.72 5.82 4.13
CA ILE A 37 26.70 5.03 3.41
C ILE A 37 26.29 5.06 1.93
N GLU A 38 26.95 5.92 1.13
CA GLU A 38 26.52 6.25 -0.25
C GLU A 38 26.31 5.03 -1.17
N GLU A 39 27.03 3.93 -0.95
CA GLU A 39 26.90 2.70 -1.74
C GLU A 39 25.66 1.88 -1.32
N GLU A 40 25.40 1.74 -0.02
CA GLU A 40 24.23 1.01 0.50
C GLU A 40 22.92 1.75 0.18
N GLY A 41 22.91 3.08 0.31
CA GLY A 41 21.73 3.90 -0.04
C GLY A 41 21.31 3.77 -1.52
N LYS A 42 22.28 3.62 -2.44
CA LYS A 42 22.00 3.40 -3.87
C LYS A 42 21.38 2.03 -4.14
N GLU A 43 21.82 0.99 -3.45
CA GLU A 43 21.24 -0.35 -3.59
C GLU A 43 19.81 -0.43 -3.05
N ILE A 44 19.55 0.18 -1.89
CA ILE A 44 18.21 0.25 -1.29
C ILE A 44 17.23 0.98 -2.23
N THR A 45 17.68 2.09 -2.82
CA THR A 45 16.89 2.86 -3.79
C THR A 45 16.53 2.00 -5.02
N LYS A 46 17.47 1.20 -5.54
CA LYS A 46 17.21 0.28 -6.66
C LYS A 46 16.16 -0.79 -6.31
N ILE A 47 16.28 -1.41 -5.13
CA ILE A 47 15.30 -2.41 -4.68
C ILE A 47 13.91 -1.76 -4.60
N ALA A 48 13.81 -0.55 -4.04
CA ALA A 48 12.57 0.20 -3.97
C ALA A 48 12.01 0.56 -5.36
N ASP A 49 12.87 0.87 -6.33
CA ASP A 49 12.46 1.15 -7.72
C ASP A 49 11.93 -0.08 -8.45
N ASP A 50 12.40 -1.28 -8.12
CA ASP A 50 11.91 -2.54 -8.72
C ASP A 50 10.54 -2.98 -8.20
N ILE A 51 10.21 -2.58 -6.96
CA ILE A 51 8.95 -2.92 -6.29
C ILE A 51 7.88 -1.82 -6.39
N ILE A 52 8.28 -0.56 -6.66
CA ILE A 52 7.38 0.59 -6.69
C ILE A 52 7.44 1.28 -8.05
N SER A 53 6.31 1.29 -8.76
CA SER A 53 6.14 2.13 -9.94
C SER A 53 5.16 3.27 -9.67
N VAL A 54 5.39 4.42 -10.33
CA VAL A 54 4.52 5.60 -10.25
C VAL A 54 4.26 6.08 -11.67
N GLU A 55 2.97 6.18 -12.02
CA GLU A 55 2.49 6.59 -13.33
C GLU A 55 1.67 7.89 -13.20
N ASP A 56 1.95 8.87 -14.06
CA ASP A 56 1.13 10.07 -14.15
C ASP A 56 -0.15 9.77 -14.92
N LEU A 57 -1.28 10.09 -14.31
CA LEU A 57 -2.60 10.05 -14.96
C LEU A 57 -3.04 11.48 -15.27
N LYS A 58 -3.91 11.62 -16.28
CA LYS A 58 -4.47 12.93 -16.65
C LYS A 58 -5.05 13.70 -15.45
N ASN A 59 -5.75 12.99 -14.56
CA ASN A 59 -6.42 13.54 -13.39
C ASN A 59 -5.80 13.07 -12.06
N GLY A 60 -4.57 12.56 -12.04
CA GLY A 60 -4.02 12.02 -10.81
C GLY A 60 -2.71 11.26 -10.96
N LEU A 61 -2.49 10.32 -10.07
CA LEU A 61 -1.34 9.43 -10.01
C LEU A 61 -1.82 7.99 -9.79
N LYS A 62 -1.15 7.02 -10.40
CA LYS A 62 -1.23 5.60 -10.03
C LYS A 62 0.09 5.19 -9.41
N ILE A 63 0.04 4.54 -8.27
CA ILE A 63 1.19 3.93 -7.60
C ILE A 63 0.93 2.43 -7.59
N THR A 64 1.88 1.65 -8.06
CA THR A 64 1.83 0.19 -7.97
C THR A 64 2.93 -0.27 -7.05
N VAL A 65 2.56 -1.02 -6.01
CA VAL A 65 3.48 -1.64 -5.07
C VAL A 65 3.36 -3.15 -5.26
N LYS A 66 4.47 -3.83 -5.58
CA LYS A 66 4.53 -5.30 -5.66
C LYS A 66 4.52 -5.94 -4.26
N ASP A 67 3.52 -5.57 -3.47
CA ASP A 67 3.27 -6.03 -2.11
C ASP A 67 1.77 -5.91 -1.83
N VAL A 68 1.26 -6.81 -1.00
CA VAL A 68 -0.15 -6.83 -0.61
C VAL A 68 -0.27 -6.26 0.80
N LEU A 69 -1.20 -5.32 1.01
CA LEU A 69 -1.46 -4.79 2.35
C LEU A 69 -1.73 -5.93 3.34
N PRO A 70 -0.94 -6.06 4.42
CA PRO A 70 -1.11 -7.16 5.34
C PRO A 70 -2.26 -6.89 6.30
N ARG A 71 -2.63 -7.95 7.02
CA ARG A 71 -3.68 -7.88 8.05
C ARG A 71 -3.18 -7.08 9.26
N THR A 72 -4.07 -6.32 9.89
CA THR A 72 -3.72 -5.56 11.10
C THR A 72 -3.57 -6.47 12.32
N ALA A 73 -4.28 -7.60 12.35
CA ALA A 73 -4.22 -8.57 13.45
C ALA A 73 -2.86 -9.28 13.53
N GLY A 74 -2.23 -9.24 14.72
CA GLY A 74 -1.04 -10.03 15.05
C GLY A 74 0.32 -9.41 14.66
N LEU A 75 0.34 -8.33 13.88
CA LEU A 75 1.57 -7.62 13.50
C LEU A 75 1.86 -6.44 14.42
N THR A 76 3.14 -6.15 14.64
CA THR A 76 3.54 -4.93 15.34
C THR A 76 3.19 -3.72 14.47
N THR A 77 2.26 -2.91 14.94
CA THR A 77 1.73 -1.76 14.18
C THR A 77 2.84 -0.81 13.70
N THR A 78 3.93 -0.69 14.45
CA THR A 78 5.05 0.21 14.15
C THR A 78 5.86 -0.23 12.93
N SER A 79 6.27 -1.50 12.82
CA SER A 79 7.08 -1.98 11.69
C SER A 79 6.29 -1.94 10.40
N LEU A 80 5.02 -2.33 10.47
CA LEU A 80 4.10 -2.26 9.33
C LEU A 80 3.88 -0.81 8.86
N ARG A 81 3.67 0.10 9.82
CA ARG A 81 3.54 1.54 9.56
C ARG A 81 4.80 2.10 8.91
N ASN A 82 5.98 1.77 9.43
CA ASN A 82 7.23 2.27 8.89
C ASN A 82 7.47 1.77 7.46
N HIS A 83 7.21 0.49 7.18
CA HIS A 83 7.33 -0.09 5.84
C HIS A 83 6.48 0.66 4.81
N TRP A 84 5.17 0.74 5.04
CA TRP A 84 4.27 1.40 4.08
C TRP A 84 4.49 2.91 4.04
N LEU A 85 4.82 3.58 5.14
CA LEU A 85 5.17 5.00 5.09
C LEU A 85 6.46 5.25 4.27
N SER A 86 7.44 4.36 4.36
CA SER A 86 8.67 4.42 3.56
C SER A 86 8.37 4.27 2.07
N ILE A 87 7.59 3.23 1.71
CA ILE A 87 7.12 3.00 0.33
C ILE A 87 6.42 4.25 -0.23
N MET A 88 5.46 4.81 0.51
CA MET A 88 4.70 5.95 0.04
C MET A 88 5.56 7.21 -0.04
N ARG A 89 6.51 7.42 0.90
CA ARG A 89 7.50 8.51 0.80
C ARG A 89 8.37 8.38 -0.44
N HIS A 90 8.85 7.18 -0.75
CA HIS A 90 9.64 6.91 -1.95
C HIS A 90 8.83 7.17 -3.23
N ALA A 91 7.58 6.69 -3.28
CA ALA A 91 6.69 6.91 -4.41
C ALA A 91 6.46 8.42 -4.67
N PHE A 92 6.22 9.20 -3.61
CA PHE A 92 5.93 10.63 -3.73
C PHE A 92 7.16 11.54 -3.79
N SER A 93 8.35 11.08 -3.38
CA SER A 93 9.58 11.85 -3.54
C SER A 93 9.84 12.19 -5.02
N LYS A 94 9.42 11.29 -5.91
CA LYS A 94 9.53 11.41 -7.36
C LYS A 94 8.52 12.40 -7.98
N LYS A 95 7.44 12.75 -7.28
CA LYS A 95 6.32 13.53 -7.82
C LYS A 95 5.71 14.45 -6.76
N LYS A 96 5.91 15.76 -6.92
CA LYS A 96 5.28 16.78 -6.05
C LYS A 96 4.02 17.33 -6.72
N ARG A 97 2.88 16.69 -6.49
CA ARG A 97 1.55 17.19 -6.89
C ARG A 97 0.70 17.40 -5.66
N GLN A 98 0.06 18.56 -5.56
CA GLN A 98 -0.88 18.87 -4.49
C GLN A 98 -2.29 18.89 -5.06
N PHE A 99 -3.24 18.45 -4.24
CA PHE A 99 -4.64 18.34 -4.61
C PHE A 99 -5.51 19.08 -3.60
N LYS A 100 -6.56 19.74 -4.09
CA LYS A 100 -7.55 20.39 -3.22
C LYS A 100 -8.44 19.36 -2.51
N LYS A 101 -8.90 18.35 -3.26
CA LYS A 101 -9.67 17.21 -2.77
C LYS A 101 -9.36 16.01 -3.66
N ILE A 102 -9.21 14.83 -3.06
CA ILE A 102 -8.90 13.59 -3.79
C ILE A 102 -9.95 12.50 -3.57
N LEU A 103 -10.04 11.63 -4.56
CA LEU A 103 -10.54 10.27 -4.43
C LEU A 103 -9.35 9.32 -4.39
N CYS A 104 -9.16 8.62 -3.28
CA CYS A 104 -8.14 7.59 -3.12
C CYS A 104 -8.77 6.21 -3.35
N ILE A 105 -8.31 5.48 -4.37
CA ILE A 105 -8.75 4.11 -4.63
C ILE A 105 -7.61 3.18 -4.27
N ILE A 106 -7.84 2.27 -3.33
CA ILE A 106 -6.86 1.27 -2.94
C ILE A 106 -7.36 -0.08 -3.46
N ASN A 107 -6.79 -0.53 -4.58
CA ASN A 107 -7.08 -1.82 -5.17
C ASN A 107 -6.08 -2.85 -4.65
N VAL A 108 -6.56 -3.84 -3.90
CA VAL A 108 -5.73 -4.93 -3.40
C VAL A 108 -5.83 -6.11 -4.36
N VAL A 109 -4.79 -6.31 -5.14
CA VAL A 109 -4.66 -7.46 -6.05
C VAL A 109 -4.03 -8.60 -5.27
N SER A 110 -4.85 -9.58 -4.89
CA SER A 110 -4.49 -10.65 -3.95
C SER A 110 -4.41 -12.00 -4.66
N PRO A 111 -3.52 -12.91 -4.25
CA PRO A 111 -3.48 -14.27 -4.77
C PRO A 111 -4.54 -15.18 -4.14
N ALA A 112 -5.46 -14.65 -3.35
CA ALA A 112 -6.49 -15.40 -2.64
C ALA A 112 -7.80 -14.62 -2.58
N ASP A 113 -8.92 -15.34 -2.70
CA ASP A 113 -10.29 -14.80 -2.71
C ASP A 113 -10.80 -14.42 -1.31
N TYR A 114 -10.28 -15.05 -0.27
CA TYR A 114 -10.80 -14.91 1.10
C TYR A 114 -10.08 -13.80 1.86
N TRP A 115 -10.71 -12.62 1.92
CA TRP A 115 -10.23 -11.55 2.77
C TRP A 115 -11.36 -10.60 3.23
N ASP A 116 -11.23 -10.11 4.46
CA ASP A 116 -12.13 -9.13 5.05
C ASP A 116 -11.64 -7.70 4.74
N VAL A 117 -12.54 -6.89 4.15
CA VAL A 117 -12.23 -5.53 3.68
C VAL A 117 -11.83 -4.58 4.79
N ASP A 118 -12.24 -4.82 6.03
CA ASP A 118 -11.94 -3.95 7.18
C ASP A 118 -10.66 -4.35 7.94
N ASN A 119 -10.09 -5.53 7.65
CA ASN A 119 -8.99 -6.11 8.43
C ASN A 119 -7.60 -5.84 7.82
N ARG A 120 -7.39 -4.66 7.26
CA ARG A 120 -6.20 -4.31 6.48
C ARG A 120 -5.74 -2.89 6.80
N ALA A 121 -4.45 -2.66 6.62
CA ALA A 121 -3.78 -1.47 7.13
C ALA A 121 -3.93 -0.20 6.26
N TYR A 122 -5.10 0.01 5.64
CA TYR A 122 -5.35 1.13 4.70
C TYR A 122 -5.15 2.52 5.29
N LYS A 123 -5.41 2.67 6.61
CA LYS A 123 -5.19 3.94 7.30
C LYS A 123 -3.75 4.43 7.13
N ILE A 124 -2.77 3.52 6.98
CA ILE A 124 -1.37 3.89 6.80
C ILE A 124 -1.17 4.58 5.44
N ILE A 125 -1.84 4.09 4.38
CA ILE A 125 -1.84 4.74 3.07
C ILE A 125 -2.50 6.11 3.18
N ILE A 126 -3.67 6.21 3.80
CA ILE A 126 -4.37 7.49 3.98
C ILE A 126 -3.51 8.51 4.74
N ASP A 127 -2.95 8.11 5.88
CA ASP A 127 -2.05 8.94 6.68
C ASP A 127 -0.85 9.42 5.84
N SER A 128 -0.32 8.55 4.96
CA SER A 128 0.82 8.88 4.08
C SER A 128 0.51 9.97 3.07
N LEU A 129 -0.73 10.09 2.58
CA LEU A 129 -1.11 11.14 1.63
C LEU A 129 -0.98 12.52 2.26
N ARG A 130 -1.38 12.64 3.53
CA ARG A 130 -1.22 13.85 4.34
C ARG A 130 0.25 14.11 4.69
N TYR A 131 0.99 13.08 5.12
CA TYR A 131 2.40 13.25 5.50
C TYR A 131 3.30 13.67 4.33
N ASN A 132 2.97 13.23 3.12
CA ASN A 132 3.67 13.64 1.90
C ASN A 132 3.09 14.92 1.27
N GLN A 133 2.16 15.60 1.96
CA GLN A 133 1.59 16.89 1.55
C GLN A 133 0.85 16.85 0.21
N LEU A 134 0.28 15.70 -0.17
CA LEU A 134 -0.60 15.63 -1.36
C LEU A 134 -1.94 16.30 -1.08
N ILE A 135 -2.41 16.23 0.16
CA ILE A 135 -3.61 16.90 0.66
C ILE A 135 -3.33 17.59 1.99
N PRO A 136 -4.11 18.62 2.37
CA PRO A 136 -3.91 19.32 3.63
C PRO A 136 -4.18 18.46 4.88
N ASP A 137 -5.18 17.58 4.82
CA ASP A 137 -5.63 16.75 5.95
C ASP A 137 -6.42 15.52 5.46
N ASP A 138 -6.65 14.51 6.32
CA ASP A 138 -7.42 13.29 6.00
C ASP A 138 -8.94 13.43 6.25
N ALA A 139 -9.40 14.63 6.58
CA ALA A 139 -10.81 14.96 6.75
C ALA A 139 -11.62 14.79 5.45
N ASN A 140 -12.91 14.48 5.58
CA ASN A 140 -13.85 14.22 4.47
C ASN A 140 -13.92 15.34 3.39
N ARG A 141 -13.61 16.59 3.76
CA ARG A 141 -13.59 17.73 2.84
C ARG A 141 -12.42 17.68 1.85
N TYR A 142 -11.36 16.93 2.16
CA TYR A 142 -10.16 16.77 1.33
C TYR A 142 -10.00 15.35 0.77
N LEU A 143 -10.63 14.35 1.40
CA LEU A 143 -10.44 12.95 1.05
C LEU A 143 -11.77 12.21 0.98
N SER A 144 -11.95 11.44 -0.08
CA SER A 144 -12.84 10.29 -0.11
C SER A 144 -12.01 9.07 -0.51
N PHE A 145 -12.33 7.89 0.01
CA PHE A 145 -11.59 6.69 -0.33
C PHE A 145 -12.51 5.51 -0.61
N MET A 146 -12.04 4.59 -1.46
CA MET A 146 -12.62 3.28 -1.62
C MET A 146 -11.54 2.22 -1.58
N VAL A 147 -11.93 1.01 -1.20
CA VAL A 147 -11.09 -0.17 -1.24
C VAL A 147 -11.77 -1.19 -2.15
N THR A 148 -11.00 -1.73 -3.09
CA THR A 148 -11.46 -2.78 -4.02
C THR A 148 -10.50 -3.97 -3.95
N ASN A 149 -10.89 -5.10 -4.55
CA ASN A 149 -9.95 -6.17 -4.84
C ASN A 149 -10.06 -6.68 -6.27
N GLU A 150 -8.97 -7.31 -6.67
CA GLU A 150 -8.88 -8.22 -7.78
C GLU A 150 -8.12 -9.46 -7.33
N ILE A 151 -8.29 -10.57 -8.07
CA ILE A 151 -7.56 -11.80 -7.84
C ILE A 151 -6.54 -11.97 -8.95
N ASP A 152 -5.26 -12.05 -8.56
CA ASP A 152 -4.15 -12.35 -9.45
C ASP A 152 -3.16 -13.23 -8.69
N PHE A 153 -3.00 -14.46 -9.15
CA PHE A 153 -2.13 -15.44 -8.51
C PHE A 153 -0.66 -15.23 -8.88
N ASP A 154 -0.40 -14.65 -10.06
CA ASP A 154 0.93 -14.55 -10.65
C ASP A 154 1.60 -13.21 -10.32
N ASP A 155 0.80 -12.13 -10.21
CA ASP A 155 1.30 -10.78 -9.93
C ASP A 155 0.52 -10.07 -8.80
N PRO A 156 0.64 -10.54 -7.55
CA PRO A 156 -0.02 -9.92 -6.41
C PRO A 156 0.61 -8.55 -6.08
N ARG A 157 -0.23 -7.53 -5.93
CA ARG A 157 0.18 -6.13 -5.80
C ARG A 157 -0.89 -5.28 -5.13
N THR A 158 -0.50 -4.11 -4.66
CA THR A 158 -1.42 -3.06 -4.23
C THR A 158 -1.32 -1.91 -5.21
N GLU A 159 -2.45 -1.53 -5.80
CA GLU A 159 -2.53 -0.35 -6.65
C GLU A 159 -3.24 0.77 -5.89
N ILE A 160 -2.65 1.96 -5.90
CA ILE A 160 -3.15 3.13 -5.20
C ILE A 160 -3.33 4.24 -6.23
N TYR A 161 -4.58 4.60 -6.48
CA TYR A 161 -4.94 5.70 -7.36
C TYR A 161 -5.23 6.92 -6.52
N VAL A 162 -4.48 8.00 -6.76
CA VAL A 162 -4.72 9.30 -6.14
C VAL A 162 -5.24 10.24 -7.22
N LEU A 163 -6.56 10.38 -7.28
CA LEU A 163 -7.26 11.11 -8.33
C LEU A 163 -7.82 12.41 -7.79
N GLU A 164 -7.87 13.45 -8.63
CA GLU A 164 -8.68 14.63 -8.37
C GLU A 164 -10.13 14.20 -8.12
N HIS A 165 -10.71 14.67 -7.02
CA HIS A 165 -12.06 14.28 -6.64
C HIS A 165 -13.06 14.86 -7.67
N PRO A 166 -13.90 14.02 -8.31
CA PRO A 166 -14.90 14.51 -9.25
C PRO A 166 -15.98 15.31 -8.50
N GLU A 167 -16.53 16.35 -9.12
CA GLU A 167 -17.57 17.18 -8.46
C GLU A 167 -18.80 16.35 -8.08
N ASN A 168 -19.15 15.36 -8.90
CA ASN A 168 -20.25 14.44 -8.66
C ASN A 168 -19.81 12.99 -8.86
N LEU A 169 -19.49 12.30 -7.75
CA LEU A 169 -19.17 10.87 -7.73
C LEU A 169 -20.31 9.99 -8.25
N LEU A 170 -21.56 10.40 -8.03
CA LEU A 170 -22.76 9.63 -8.36
C LEU A 170 -23.19 9.82 -9.83
N PHE A 171 -22.55 10.72 -10.57
CA PHE A 171 -22.87 10.97 -11.99
C PHE A 171 -22.82 9.69 -12.84
N TYR A 172 -21.89 8.78 -12.53
CA TYR A 172 -21.75 7.49 -13.21
C TYR A 172 -22.85 6.47 -12.82
N LEU A 173 -23.57 6.69 -11.72
CA LEU A 173 -24.69 5.84 -11.31
C LEU A 173 -26.01 6.33 -11.89
N THR A 174 -26.16 7.64 -12.10
CA THR A 174 -27.36 8.24 -12.69
C THR A 174 -27.42 8.13 -14.21
N SER A 175 -26.34 7.70 -14.86
CA SER A 175 -26.28 7.47 -16.32
C SER A 175 -26.65 6.05 -16.73
N LEU A 176 -27.00 5.19 -15.75
CA LEU A 176 -27.46 3.81 -15.94
C LEU A 176 -28.99 3.66 -15.77
N THR A 177 -29.72 4.76 -15.64
CA THR A 177 -31.19 4.82 -15.60
C THR A 177 -31.72 5.62 -16.79
#